data_AF-A0A957GQ36-F1
#
_entry.id   AF-A0A957GQ36-F1
#
_cell.length_a   1.000
_cell.length_b   1.000
_cell.length_c   1.000
_cell.angle_alpha   90.00
_cell.angle_beta   90.00
_cell.angle_gamma   90.00
#
_symmetry.space_group_name_H-M   'P 1'
#
loop_
_entity.id
_entity.type
_entity.pdbx_description
1 polymer ?
#
loop_
_entity_poly.entity_id
_entity_poly.type
_entity_poly.pdbx_seq_one_letter_code
_entity_poly.pdbx_strand_id
1 'polypeptide(L)'
;AYTHIGGDDVTSFALRPRARGEVTVVDEIVQQAAETASSLLVPEGLTADTWAKLTGIERFVLRMLDMETAGSAKLDNYQNFAKAFHVEDYARVMGDMRPNHARLKRVSEYASRDLTDATEIGATRLGRLIIALQQLGKDTEVQVIVDQLRAEMPDFLEARTLLVDMLVFI
;
A
#
# COMPACT_ATOMS: atom_id res chain seq x y z
N ALA A 1 23.17 -29.76 10.69
CA ALA A 1 24.14 -29.17 9.75
C ALA A 1 23.92 -29.83 8.41
N TYR A 2 23.32 -29.14 7.45
CA TYR A 2 23.16 -29.63 6.08
C TYR A 2 23.78 -28.60 5.16
N THR A 3 24.93 -28.97 4.60
CA THR A 3 25.90 -28.07 3.96
C THR A 3 26.04 -28.39 2.48
N HIS A 4 24.95 -28.64 1.76
CA HIS A 4 25.03 -28.97 0.33
C HIS A 4 23.80 -28.46 -0.43
N ILE A 5 24.02 -27.54 -1.37
CA ILE A 5 23.11 -27.30 -2.50
C ILE A 5 24.00 -27.13 -3.74
N GLY A 6 23.82 -27.99 -4.75
CA GLY A 6 24.32 -27.74 -6.10
C GLY A 6 25.78 -28.09 -6.42
N GLY A 7 26.49 -28.82 -5.56
CA GLY A 7 27.82 -29.36 -5.90
C GLY A 7 29.01 -28.41 -5.72
N ASP A 8 28.77 -27.18 -5.24
CA ASP A 8 29.83 -26.27 -4.81
C ASP A 8 29.77 -26.00 -3.30
N ASP A 9 30.93 -26.03 -2.67
CA ASP A 9 31.14 -26.00 -1.23
C ASP A 9 30.98 -24.57 -0.66
N VAL A 10 29.93 -24.38 0.15
CA VAL A 10 29.50 -23.10 0.74
C VAL A 10 30.55 -22.52 1.70
N THR A 11 31.51 -23.31 2.19
CA THR A 11 32.55 -22.85 3.12
C THR A 11 33.67 -22.04 2.49
N SER A 12 33.76 -21.96 1.16
CA SER A 12 34.81 -21.20 0.47
C SER A 12 34.47 -19.72 0.19
N PHE A 13 33.21 -19.32 0.35
CA PHE A 13 32.75 -17.97 0.02
C PHE A 13 33.06 -16.90 1.08
N ALA A 14 33.48 -17.28 2.28
CA ALA A 14 33.68 -16.34 3.40
C ALA A 14 34.99 -15.53 3.32
N LEU A 15 35.90 -15.83 2.39
CA LEU A 15 37.28 -15.29 2.38
C LEU A 15 37.68 -14.53 1.11
N ARG A 16 36.75 -14.21 0.19
CA ARG A 16 37.09 -13.35 -0.96
C ARG A 16 37.15 -11.88 -0.54
N PRO A 17 38.26 -11.16 -0.83
CA PRO A 17 38.35 -9.72 -0.58
C PRO A 17 37.29 -9.01 -1.42
N ARG A 18 36.45 -8.22 -0.76
CA ARG A 18 35.34 -7.46 -1.37
C ARG A 18 35.85 -6.48 -2.42
N ALA A 19 35.58 -6.75 -3.70
CA ALA A 19 35.69 -5.75 -4.74
C ALA A 19 34.49 -4.80 -4.67
N ARG A 20 34.74 -3.49 -4.60
CA ARG A 20 33.71 -2.47 -4.49
C ARG A 20 32.88 -2.44 -5.79
N GLY A 21 31.64 -2.90 -5.74
CA GLY A 21 30.68 -2.85 -6.86
C GLY A 21 30.30 -4.18 -7.51
N GLU A 22 30.72 -5.32 -6.96
CA GLU A 22 30.30 -6.64 -7.47
C GLU A 22 28.97 -7.06 -6.83
N VAL A 23 27.94 -7.29 -7.65
CA VAL A 23 26.67 -7.90 -7.21
C VAL A 23 26.96 -9.37 -6.95
N THR A 24 26.77 -9.82 -5.71
CA THR A 24 27.02 -11.20 -5.33
C THR A 24 25.78 -12.07 -5.57
N VAL A 25 25.97 -13.38 -5.66
CA VAL A 25 24.87 -14.37 -5.66
C VAL A 25 23.96 -14.17 -4.43
N VAL A 26 24.53 -13.71 -3.31
CA VAL A 26 23.76 -13.37 -2.11
C VAL A 26 22.89 -12.13 -2.35
N ASP A 27 23.40 -11.10 -3.03
CA ASP A 27 22.62 -9.91 -3.38
C ASP A 27 21.49 -10.24 -4.38
N GLU A 28 21.74 -11.12 -5.34
CA GLU A 28 20.71 -11.62 -6.27
C GLU A 28 19.60 -12.41 -5.55
N ILE A 29 19.96 -13.29 -4.61
CA ILE A 29 18.98 -14.03 -3.79
C ILE A 29 18.18 -13.07 -2.90
N VAL A 30 18.83 -12.08 -2.28
CA VAL A 30 18.15 -11.06 -1.47
C VAL A 30 17.20 -10.23 -2.33
N GLN A 31 17.63 -9.83 -3.53
CA GLN A 31 16.81 -9.11 -4.49
C GLN A 31 15.60 -9.94 -4.95
N GLN A 32 15.80 -11.21 -5.28
CA GLN A 32 14.73 -12.11 -5.71
C GLN A 32 13.74 -12.40 -4.57
N ALA A 33 14.22 -12.54 -3.34
CA ALA A 33 13.38 -12.66 -2.15
C ALA A 33 12.59 -11.37 -1.88
N ALA A 34 13.20 -10.21 -2.06
CA ALA A 34 12.54 -8.91 -1.92
C ALA A 34 11.47 -8.69 -2.99
N GLU A 35 11.73 -9.05 -4.25
CA GLU A 35 10.78 -8.98 -5.35
C GLU A 35 9.61 -9.95 -5.16
N THR A 36 9.89 -11.18 -4.72
CA THR A 36 8.86 -12.18 -4.41
C THR A 36 8.05 -11.76 -3.19
N ALA A 37 8.67 -11.20 -2.16
CA ALA A 37 7.94 -10.66 -1.01
C ALA A 37 7.08 -9.47 -1.42
N SER A 38 7.59 -8.58 -2.28
CA SER A 38 6.85 -7.41 -2.78
C SER A 38 5.63 -7.81 -3.62
N SER A 39 5.71 -8.87 -4.43
CA SER A 39 4.56 -9.38 -5.17
C SER A 39 3.50 -10.01 -4.26
N LEU A 40 3.89 -10.62 -3.13
CA LEU A 40 2.98 -11.11 -2.09
C LEU A 40 2.27 -9.99 -1.30
N LEU A 41 2.69 -8.74 -1.46
CA LEU A 41 2.03 -7.59 -0.82
C LEU A 41 0.90 -7.00 -1.65
N VAL A 42 0.79 -7.34 -2.94
CA VAL A 42 -0.28 -6.86 -3.80
C VAL A 42 -1.60 -7.51 -3.34
N PRO A 43 -2.60 -6.72 -2.94
CA PRO A 43 -3.92 -7.23 -2.58
C PRO A 43 -4.60 -8.01 -3.72
N GLU A 44 -5.41 -9.00 -3.38
CA GLU A 44 -6.23 -9.69 -4.37
C GLU A 44 -7.24 -8.70 -4.97
N GLY A 45 -7.40 -8.70 -6.30
CA GLY A 45 -8.28 -7.76 -7.00
C GLY A 45 -7.63 -6.42 -7.38
N LEU A 46 -6.39 -6.15 -6.97
CA LEU A 46 -5.62 -4.98 -7.42
C LEU A 46 -4.53 -5.38 -8.43
N THR A 47 -4.38 -4.61 -9.50
CA THR A 47 -3.35 -4.87 -10.50
C THR A 47 -1.96 -4.48 -9.98
N ALA A 48 -0.92 -5.21 -10.39
CA ALA A 48 0.45 -4.90 -9.99
C ALA A 48 0.94 -3.53 -10.51
N ASP A 49 0.48 -3.11 -11.69
CA ASP A 49 0.78 -1.78 -12.26
C ASP A 49 0.17 -0.64 -11.42
N THR A 50 -1.10 -0.79 -11.02
CA THR A 50 -1.75 0.14 -10.10
C THR A 50 -1.00 0.17 -8.77
N TRP A 51 -0.72 -0.99 -8.17
CA TRP A 51 0.03 -1.08 -6.90
C TRP A 51 1.39 -0.40 -6.94
N ALA A 52 2.14 -0.56 -8.03
CA ALA A 52 3.45 0.05 -8.22
C ALA A 52 3.39 1.58 -8.21
N LYS A 53 2.27 2.18 -8.63
CA LYS A 53 2.06 3.63 -8.71
C LYS A 53 1.51 4.25 -7.42
N LEU A 54 1.14 3.44 -6.43
CA LEU A 54 0.62 3.90 -5.15
C LEU A 54 1.71 4.41 -4.21
N THR A 55 1.36 5.43 -3.43
CA THR A 55 2.16 5.93 -2.31
C THR A 55 2.16 4.95 -1.13
N GLY A 56 3.06 5.15 -0.17
CA GLY A 56 3.16 4.32 1.03
C GLY A 56 1.84 4.23 1.81
N ILE A 57 1.18 5.37 2.03
CA ILE A 57 -0.12 5.40 2.73
C ILE A 57 -1.25 4.73 1.94
N GLU A 58 -1.28 4.88 0.61
CA GLU A 58 -2.27 4.18 -0.23
C GLU A 58 -2.07 2.67 -0.16
N ARG A 59 -0.82 2.20 -0.30
CA ARG A 59 -0.48 0.78 -0.16
C ARG A 59 -0.87 0.24 1.21
N PHE A 60 -0.60 0.99 2.26
CA PHE A 60 -1.00 0.64 3.62
C PHE A 60 -2.51 0.46 3.74
N VAL A 61 -3.30 1.45 3.32
CA VAL A 61 -4.76 1.39 3.44
C VAL A 61 -5.34 0.22 2.63
N LEU A 62 -4.93 0.05 1.37
CA LEU A 62 -5.48 -1.03 0.53
C LEU A 62 -5.06 -2.41 1.04
N ARG A 63 -3.81 -2.58 1.50
CA ARG A 63 -3.36 -3.85 2.08
C ARG A 63 -4.06 -4.17 3.38
N MET A 64 -4.26 -3.18 4.25
CA MET A 64 -4.98 -3.42 5.50
C MET A 64 -6.46 -3.71 5.27
N LEU A 65 -7.08 -3.12 4.24
CA LEU A 65 -8.45 -3.45 3.83
C LEU A 65 -8.57 -4.93 3.39
N ASP A 66 -7.64 -5.41 2.56
CA ASP A 66 -7.55 -6.82 2.15
C ASP A 66 -7.37 -7.78 3.35
N MET A 67 -6.57 -7.39 4.34
CA MET A 67 -6.42 -8.18 5.55
C MET A 67 -7.69 -8.20 6.40
N GLU A 68 -8.44 -7.09 6.46
CA GLU A 68 -9.71 -7.01 7.17
C GLU A 68 -10.79 -7.87 6.50
N THR A 69 -10.87 -7.90 5.17
CA THR A 69 -11.81 -8.77 4.44
C THR A 69 -11.47 -10.24 4.64
N ALA A 70 -10.19 -10.58 4.83
CA ALA A 70 -9.74 -11.91 5.26
C ALA A 70 -9.94 -12.20 6.76
N GLY A 71 -10.50 -11.26 7.54
CA GLY A 71 -10.85 -11.44 8.96
C GLY A 71 -9.72 -11.18 9.97
N SER A 72 -8.60 -10.58 9.55
CA SER A 72 -7.50 -10.23 10.46
C SER A 72 -7.70 -8.87 11.11
N ALA A 73 -7.69 -8.81 12.45
CA ALA A 73 -7.82 -7.57 13.24
C ALA A 73 -6.66 -7.35 14.24
N LYS A 74 -5.48 -7.92 13.98
CA LYS A 74 -4.32 -7.80 14.87
C LYS A 74 -3.63 -6.45 14.69
N LEU A 75 -3.53 -5.65 15.76
CA LEU A 75 -2.88 -4.33 15.74
C LEU A 75 -1.43 -4.39 15.24
N ASP A 76 -0.68 -5.42 15.61
CA ASP A 76 0.72 -5.59 15.22
C ASP A 76 0.90 -5.65 13.69
N ASN A 77 -0.09 -6.18 12.96
CA ASN A 77 -0.05 -6.19 11.49
C ASN A 77 -0.05 -4.75 10.94
N TYR A 78 -0.93 -3.88 11.44
CA TYR A 78 -0.96 -2.48 11.06
C TYR A 78 0.36 -1.78 11.38
N GLN A 79 0.94 -2.01 12.56
CA GLN A 79 2.22 -1.41 12.93
C GLN A 79 3.37 -1.87 12.01
N ASN A 80 3.40 -3.16 11.66
CA ASN A 80 4.43 -3.73 10.80
C ASN A 80 4.30 -3.20 9.37
N PHE A 81 3.08 -3.13 8.82
CA PHE A 81 2.84 -2.61 7.48
C PHE A 81 3.03 -1.09 7.39
N ALA A 82 2.66 -0.33 8.42
CA ALA A 82 2.94 1.10 8.47
C ALA A 82 4.45 1.37 8.38
N LYS A 83 5.26 0.61 9.12
CA LYS A 83 6.73 0.67 9.01
C LYS A 83 7.23 0.24 7.65
N ALA A 84 6.72 -0.87 7.11
CA ALA A 84 7.14 -1.40 5.81
C ALA A 84 6.83 -0.45 4.64
N PHE A 85 5.74 0.30 4.73
CA PHE A 85 5.33 1.28 3.72
C PHE A 85 5.76 2.72 4.05
N HIS A 86 6.58 2.92 5.08
CA HIS A 86 7.06 4.23 5.51
C HIS A 86 5.94 5.25 5.79
N VAL A 87 4.83 4.80 6.40
CA VAL A 87 3.74 5.68 6.83
C VAL A 87 4.14 6.36 8.13
N GLU A 88 4.10 7.70 8.17
CA GLU A 88 4.53 8.48 9.33
C GLU A 88 3.55 8.38 10.50
N ASP A 89 2.25 8.58 10.22
CA ASP A 89 1.20 8.60 11.25
C ASP A 89 -0.01 7.75 10.83
N TYR A 90 0.16 6.43 10.85
CA TYR A 90 -0.90 5.48 10.45
C TYR A 90 -2.14 5.56 11.34
N ALA A 91 -2.02 6.07 12.58
CA ALA A 91 -3.16 6.23 13.49
C ALA A 91 -4.25 7.13 12.91
N ARG A 92 -3.90 8.05 11.99
CA ARG A 92 -4.87 8.94 11.32
C ARG A 92 -5.87 8.23 10.43
N VAL A 93 -5.52 7.05 9.92
CA VAL A 93 -6.42 6.22 9.09
C VAL A 93 -7.05 5.07 9.86
N MET A 94 -6.75 4.92 11.15
CA MET A 94 -7.32 3.88 12.00
C MET A 94 -8.67 4.32 12.61
N GLY A 95 -9.66 3.43 12.53
CA GLY A 95 -10.96 3.59 13.18
C GLY A 95 -11.01 2.96 14.57
N ASP A 96 -10.21 1.91 14.80
CA ASP A 96 -9.99 1.29 16.11
C ASP A 96 -8.56 0.76 16.18
N MET A 97 -7.91 0.90 17.33
CA MET A 97 -6.54 0.45 17.57
C MET A 97 -6.45 -0.50 18.78
N ARG A 98 -7.57 -0.95 19.33
CA ARG A 98 -7.55 -1.92 20.43
C ARG A 98 -7.03 -3.28 19.91
N PRO A 99 -6.22 -4.01 20.71
CA PRO A 99 -5.76 -5.34 20.33
C PRO A 99 -6.92 -6.25 19.93
N ASN A 100 -6.77 -6.99 18.82
CA ASN A 100 -7.77 -7.89 18.22
C ASN A 100 -9.08 -7.22 17.75
N HIS A 101 -9.16 -5.89 17.79
CA HIS A 101 -10.25 -5.08 17.26
C HIS A 101 -9.75 -4.02 16.28
N ALA A 102 -8.48 -4.07 15.90
CA ALA A 102 -7.86 -3.06 15.06
C ALA A 102 -8.53 -3.07 13.68
N ARG A 103 -8.87 -1.87 13.19
CA ARG A 103 -9.46 -1.67 11.86
C ARG A 103 -9.18 -0.26 11.33
N LEU A 104 -9.23 -0.11 10.02
CA LEU A 104 -9.25 1.17 9.33
C LEU A 104 -10.55 1.95 9.60
N LYS A 105 -10.48 3.26 9.35
CA LYS A 105 -11.66 4.10 9.21
C LYS A 105 -12.47 3.63 8.00
N ARG A 106 -13.79 3.56 8.17
CA ARG A 106 -14.74 3.49 7.06
C ARG A 106 -14.75 4.82 6.32
N VAL A 107 -15.15 4.80 5.06
CA VAL A 107 -15.29 6.02 4.22
C VAL A 107 -16.06 7.13 4.97
N SER A 108 -17.15 6.80 5.66
CA SER A 108 -17.97 7.77 6.41
C SER A 108 -17.32 8.31 7.70
N GLU A 109 -16.25 7.68 8.21
CA GLU A 109 -15.59 8.07 9.46
C GLU A 109 -14.46 9.09 9.27
N TYR A 110 -14.05 9.34 8.03
CA TYR A 110 -13.09 10.41 7.72
C TYR A 110 -13.75 11.79 7.87
N ALA A 111 -13.12 12.65 8.68
CA ALA A 111 -13.51 14.05 8.78
C ALA A 111 -12.81 14.89 7.71
N SER A 112 -13.35 16.06 7.36
CA SER A 112 -12.73 16.95 6.36
C SER A 112 -11.27 17.31 6.66
N ARG A 113 -10.91 17.43 7.95
CA ARG A 113 -9.52 17.68 8.39
C ARG A 113 -8.55 16.53 8.09
N ASP A 114 -9.07 15.30 7.97
CA ASP A 114 -8.29 14.10 7.69
C ASP A 114 -7.98 13.97 6.18
N LEU A 115 -8.70 14.70 5.32
CA LEU A 115 -8.65 14.60 3.86
C LEU A 115 -8.18 15.92 3.22
N THR A 116 -7.24 16.60 3.88
CA THR A 116 -6.60 17.81 3.36
C THR A 116 -5.19 17.50 2.85
N ASP A 117 -4.65 18.36 1.98
CA ASP A 117 -3.28 18.25 1.48
C ASP A 117 -2.20 18.31 2.59
N ALA A 118 -2.57 18.70 3.81
CA ALA A 118 -1.68 18.69 4.97
C ALA A 118 -1.54 17.30 5.63
N THR A 119 -2.24 16.28 5.11
CA THR A 119 -2.19 14.90 5.63
C THR A 119 -1.69 13.95 4.55
N GLU A 120 -0.98 12.90 4.96
CA GLU A 120 -0.47 11.88 4.03
C GLU A 120 -1.58 11.34 3.13
N ILE A 121 -2.72 10.95 3.71
CA ILE A 121 -3.85 10.38 2.96
C ILE A 121 -4.59 11.41 2.10
N GLY A 122 -4.83 12.63 2.61
CA GLY A 122 -5.63 13.64 1.91
C GLY A 122 -5.00 14.13 0.61
N ALA A 123 -3.66 14.20 0.55
CA ALA A 123 -2.93 14.57 -0.65
C ALA A 123 -2.93 13.48 -1.76
N THR A 124 -3.44 12.28 -1.48
CA THR A 124 -3.38 11.14 -2.39
C THR A 124 -4.59 11.03 -3.32
N ARG A 125 -4.49 10.18 -4.35
CA ARG A 125 -5.63 9.84 -5.20
C ARG A 125 -6.70 9.08 -4.40
N LEU A 126 -6.29 8.20 -3.50
CA LEU A 126 -7.23 7.51 -2.59
C LEU A 126 -7.97 8.49 -1.66
N GLY A 127 -7.30 9.51 -1.13
CA GLY A 127 -7.93 10.57 -0.34
C GLY A 127 -9.05 11.28 -1.10
N ARG A 128 -8.78 11.64 -2.36
CA ARG A 128 -9.79 12.23 -3.27
C ARG A 128 -10.93 11.26 -3.58
N LEU A 129 -10.64 9.97 -3.78
CA LEU A 129 -11.69 8.95 -3.95
C LEU A 129 -12.56 8.79 -2.70
N ILE A 130 -12.00 8.87 -1.49
CA ILE A 130 -12.77 8.85 -0.24
C ILE A 130 -13.75 10.03 -0.20
N ILE A 131 -13.32 11.24 -0.58
CA ILE A 131 -14.20 12.42 -0.70
C ILE A 131 -15.33 12.14 -1.71
N ALA A 132 -14.98 11.62 -2.90
CA ALA A 132 -15.94 11.29 -3.94
C ALA A 132 -16.98 10.26 -3.46
N LEU A 133 -16.55 9.21 -2.74
CA LEU A 133 -17.45 8.20 -2.16
C LEU A 133 -18.35 8.80 -1.07
N GLN A 134 -17.83 9.72 -0.24
CA GLN A 134 -18.64 10.44 0.75
C GLN A 134 -19.69 11.34 0.09
N GLN A 135 -19.36 12.01 -1.01
CA GLN A 135 -20.29 12.83 -1.78
C GLN A 135 -21.39 11.99 -2.44
N LEU A 136 -21.00 10.84 -3.01
CA LEU A 136 -21.94 9.89 -3.59
C LEU A 136 -22.92 9.36 -2.54
N GLY A 137 -22.43 9.05 -1.33
CA GLY A 137 -23.29 8.66 -0.20
C GLY A 137 -24.18 9.77 0.35
N LYS A 138 -24.01 11.01 -0.12
CA LYS A 138 -24.86 12.19 0.17
C LYS A 138 -25.71 12.60 -1.04
N ASP A 139 -25.92 11.69 -1.99
CA ASP A 139 -26.72 11.89 -3.19
C ASP A 139 -26.23 13.04 -4.10
N THR A 140 -24.92 13.33 -4.07
CA THR A 140 -24.32 14.27 -5.03
C THR A 140 -24.31 13.64 -6.42
N GLU A 141 -24.65 14.41 -7.44
CA GLU A 141 -24.68 13.93 -8.82
C GLU A 141 -23.30 13.43 -9.28
N VAL A 142 -23.26 12.24 -9.89
CA VAL A 142 -22.00 11.60 -10.34
C VAL A 142 -21.20 12.51 -11.27
N GLN A 143 -21.88 13.24 -12.15
CA GLN A 143 -21.22 14.15 -13.09
C GLN A 143 -20.49 15.29 -12.36
N VAL A 144 -21.10 15.83 -11.31
CA VAL A 144 -20.48 16.87 -10.46
C VAL A 144 -19.23 16.34 -9.77
N ILE A 145 -19.28 15.12 -9.24
CA ILE A 145 -18.13 14.46 -8.60
C ILE A 145 -16.99 14.27 -9.60
N VAL A 146 -17.30 13.76 -10.80
CA VAL A 146 -16.31 13.53 -11.85
C VAL A 146 -15.67 14.82 -12.34
N ASP A 147 -16.46 15.89 -12.51
CA ASP A 147 -15.95 17.20 -12.92
C ASP A 147 -15.08 17.83 -11.84
N GLN A 148 -15.41 17.66 -10.56
CA GLN A 148 -14.55 18.06 -9.44
C GLN A 148 -13.21 17.31 -9.45
N LEU A 149 -13.23 15.98 -9.59
CA LEU A 149 -12.01 15.17 -9.67
C LEU A 149 -11.12 15.61 -10.85
N ARG A 150 -11.72 15.92 -12.01
CA ARG A 150 -10.99 16.43 -13.17
C ARG A 150 -10.36 17.80 -12.92
N ALA A 151 -11.02 18.66 -12.15
CA ALA A 151 -10.50 19.98 -11.81
C ALA A 151 -9.35 19.91 -10.79
N GLU A 152 -9.42 18.98 -9.83
CA GLU A 152 -8.43 18.80 -8.76
C GLU A 152 -7.21 17.97 -9.18
N MET A 153 -7.35 17.15 -10.23
CA MET A 153 -6.32 16.24 -10.72
C MET A 153 -5.86 16.62 -12.13
N PRO A 154 -4.71 17.30 -12.29
CA PRO A 154 -4.15 17.63 -13.60
C PRO A 154 -3.91 16.37 -14.47
N ASP A 155 -3.57 15.25 -13.84
CA ASP A 155 -3.30 13.96 -14.45
C ASP A 155 -4.53 13.04 -14.52
N PHE A 156 -5.75 13.56 -14.29
CA PHE A 156 -6.97 12.75 -14.17
C PHE A 156 -7.17 11.71 -15.28
N LEU A 157 -6.95 12.11 -16.54
CA LEU A 157 -7.15 11.24 -17.69
C LEU A 157 -6.15 10.08 -17.72
N GLU A 158 -4.90 10.33 -17.34
CA GLU A 158 -3.83 9.33 -17.27
C GLU A 158 -4.05 8.41 -16.07
N ALA A 159 -4.48 8.96 -14.94
CA ALA A 159 -4.75 8.22 -13.71
C ALA A 159 -6.08 7.43 -13.76
N ARG A 160 -6.91 7.61 -14.79
CA ARG A 160 -8.28 7.06 -14.83
C ARG A 160 -8.33 5.54 -14.59
N THR A 161 -7.46 4.77 -15.23
CA THR A 161 -7.42 3.31 -15.05
C THR A 161 -7.06 2.95 -13.60
N LEU A 162 -6.06 3.63 -13.03
CA LEU A 162 -5.63 3.45 -11.65
C LEU A 162 -6.78 3.78 -10.66
N LEU A 163 -7.52 4.87 -10.90
CA LEU A 163 -8.68 5.25 -10.08
C LEU A 163 -9.79 4.19 -10.14
N VAL A 164 -10.07 3.65 -11.32
CA VAL A 164 -11.07 2.59 -11.50
C VAL A 164 -10.63 1.31 -10.78
N ASP A 165 -9.37 0.90 -10.92
CA ASP A 165 -8.81 -0.27 -10.22
C ASP A 165 -8.97 -0.13 -8.69
N MET A 166 -8.65 1.04 -8.14
CA MET A 166 -8.85 1.30 -6.69
C MET A 166 -10.32 1.24 -6.30
N LEU A 167 -11.23 1.81 -7.10
CA LEU A 167 -12.67 1.79 -6.82
C LEU A 167 -13.30 0.41 -6.96
N VAL A 168 -12.79 -0.44 -7.83
CA VAL A 168 -13.25 -1.84 -7.98
C VAL A 168 -12.79 -2.68 -6.78
N PHE A 169 -11.63 -2.35 -6.23
CA PHE A 169 -11.08 -3.04 -5.08
C PHE A 169 -11.76 -2.67 -3.75
N ILE A 170 -12.14 -1.39 -3.56
CA ILE A 170 -12.80 -0.88 -2.34
C ILE A 170 -14.27 -1.32 -2.28
#